data_AF-A0A956IUL8-F1
#
_entry.id   AF-A0A956IUL8-F1
#
_cell.length_a   1.000
_cell.length_b   1.000
_cell.length_c   1.000
_cell.angle_alpha   90.00
_cell.angle_beta   90.00
_cell.angle_gamma   90.00
#
_symmetry.space_group_name_H-M   'P 1'
#
loop_
_entity.id
_entity.type
_entity.pdbx_description
1 polymer ?
#
loop_
_entity_poly.entity_id
_entity_poly.type
_entity_poly.pdbx_seq_one_letter_code
_entity_poly.pdbx_strand_id
1 'polypeptide(L)'
;MSNQWDDEPTVVWSPPEWVVEEEDLPRGGAATRIQFAEPEPSPAPPPGPMERPDVEMDIRTVNGPSALASIRRVWEIWTKNRVYVLDSSMRCIEVIDLATGVANKEHPFIGARCAGGRNHAKSELSFPLPAPGSEAVFQKVEGSNRVKLSVTSKVVRVMFHASRVRIQQDQADRVWGKISTWG
;
A
#
# COMPACT_ATOMS: atom_id res chain seq x y z
N MET A 1 37.84 -31.27 17.09
CA MET A 1 37.37 -29.88 17.03
C MET A 1 37.92 -29.26 15.76
N SER A 2 37.12 -28.41 15.13
CA SER A 2 37.37 -27.64 13.89
C SER A 2 36.81 -28.23 12.58
N ASN A 3 35.97 -27.37 11.99
CA ASN A 3 35.57 -27.13 10.61
C ASN A 3 34.08 -26.76 10.65
N GLN A 4 33.58 -25.74 9.95
CA GLN A 4 34.10 -24.99 8.82
C GLN A 4 33.26 -23.69 8.78
N TRP A 5 33.91 -22.55 8.63
CA TRP A 5 33.21 -21.29 8.35
C TRP A 5 32.95 -21.23 6.84
N ASP A 6 31.71 -20.99 6.45
CA ASP A 6 31.29 -20.86 5.06
C ASP A 6 31.82 -19.55 4.47
N ASP A 7 32.52 -19.69 3.33
CA ASP A 7 33.00 -18.62 2.46
C ASP A 7 31.82 -17.93 1.74
N GLU A 8 31.64 -16.63 1.98
CA GLU A 8 30.86 -15.77 1.08
C GLU A 8 31.73 -15.34 -0.12
N PRO A 9 31.23 -15.43 -1.37
CA PRO A 9 32.02 -15.04 -2.53
C PRO A 9 32.18 -13.52 -2.61
N THR A 10 33.43 -13.05 -2.53
CA THR A 10 33.81 -11.65 -2.78
C THR A 10 33.81 -11.40 -4.28
N VAL A 11 32.90 -10.56 -4.76
CA VAL A 11 32.87 -10.09 -6.16
C VAL A 11 33.91 -8.98 -6.33
N VAL A 12 35.04 -9.30 -6.95
CA VAL A 12 36.08 -8.34 -7.36
C VAL A 12 35.66 -7.74 -8.70
N TRP A 13 35.40 -6.43 -8.71
CA TRP A 13 35.05 -5.69 -9.92
C TRP A 13 36.31 -5.13 -10.58
N SER A 14 36.60 -5.55 -11.82
CA SER A 14 37.69 -4.99 -12.64
C SER A 14 37.12 -3.96 -13.63
N PRO A 15 37.64 -2.73 -13.68
CA PRO A 15 37.23 -1.75 -14.69
C PRO A 15 37.73 -2.15 -16.09
N PRO A 16 36.98 -1.85 -17.16
CA PRO A 16 37.41 -2.12 -18.53
C PRO A 16 38.56 -1.19 -18.97
N GLU A 17 39.56 -1.79 -19.61
CA GLU A 17 40.71 -1.11 -20.22
C GLU A 17 40.27 -0.33 -21.46
N TRP A 18 40.32 1.00 -21.40
CA TRP A 18 40.32 1.83 -22.60
C TRP A 18 41.77 2.05 -23.00
N VAL A 19 42.14 1.40 -24.09
CA VAL A 19 43.37 1.63 -24.85
C VAL A 19 43.37 3.08 -25.32
N VAL A 20 44.31 3.88 -24.81
CA VAL A 20 44.62 5.18 -25.41
C VAL A 20 45.64 4.87 -26.50
N GLU A 21 45.20 4.86 -27.76
CA GLU A 21 46.13 4.88 -28.89
C GLU A 21 46.85 6.24 -28.88
N GLU A 22 48.17 6.18 -28.71
CA GLU A 22 49.07 7.32 -28.67
C GLU A 22 49.36 7.77 -30.12
N GLU A 23 48.55 8.68 -30.66
CA GLU A 23 48.82 9.32 -31.96
C GLU A 23 49.65 10.60 -31.81
N ASP A 24 50.68 10.69 -32.66
CA ASP A 24 51.68 11.73 -32.88
C ASP A 24 51.25 13.20 -32.62
N LEU A 25 51.98 13.88 -31.73
CA LEU A 25 51.91 15.34 -31.56
C LEU A 25 52.92 16.07 -32.45
N PRO A 26 52.50 17.02 -33.32
CA PRO A 26 53.42 17.96 -33.93
C PRO A 26 53.79 19.08 -32.94
N ARG A 27 55.08 19.43 -32.90
CA ARG A 27 55.63 20.57 -32.15
C ARG A 27 55.10 21.89 -32.70
N GLY A 28 54.51 22.70 -31.82
CA GLY A 28 54.45 24.14 -31.96
C GLY A 28 53.13 24.69 -32.50
N GLY A 29 52.30 25.21 -31.60
CA GLY A 29 51.11 26.00 -31.94
C GLY A 29 50.29 26.29 -30.70
N ALA A 30 50.05 27.59 -30.45
CA ALA A 30 49.28 28.19 -29.36
C ALA A 30 48.29 27.26 -28.61
N ALA A 31 48.45 27.20 -27.28
CA ALA A 31 47.53 26.53 -26.37
C ALA A 31 46.12 27.14 -26.49
N THR A 32 45.29 26.53 -27.34
CA THR A 32 43.85 26.77 -27.33
C THR A 32 43.31 26.11 -26.07
N ARG A 33 42.94 26.94 -25.10
CA ARG A 33 42.26 26.51 -23.88
C ARG A 33 40.90 25.92 -24.29
N ILE A 34 40.81 24.60 -24.41
CA ILE A 34 39.54 23.90 -24.53
C ILE A 34 38.78 24.16 -23.23
N GLN A 35 37.74 25.00 -23.31
CA GLN A 35 36.76 25.12 -22.24
C GLN A 35 35.97 23.82 -22.25
N PHE A 36 36.19 22.97 -21.26
CA PHE A 36 35.21 21.94 -20.92
C PHE A 36 33.95 22.69 -20.48
N ALA A 37 32.97 22.78 -21.38
CA ALA A 37 31.62 23.12 -20.98
C ALA A 37 31.18 22.04 -19.98
N GLU A 38 30.83 22.47 -18.77
CA GLU A 38 30.21 21.62 -17.78
C GLU A 38 28.97 20.99 -18.43
N PRO A 39 28.85 19.65 -18.51
CA PRO A 39 27.71 19.02 -19.15
C PRO A 39 26.47 19.49 -18.41
N GLU A 40 25.59 20.21 -19.13
CA GLU A 40 24.28 20.59 -18.62
C GLU A 40 23.65 19.35 -17.95
N PRO A 41 23.16 19.47 -16.70
CA PRO A 41 22.61 18.33 -16.00
C PRO A 41 21.45 17.78 -16.84
N SER A 42 21.67 16.60 -17.41
CA SER A 42 20.66 15.87 -18.17
C SER A 42 19.36 15.88 -17.37
N PRO A 43 18.23 16.32 -17.96
CA PRO A 43 16.97 16.35 -17.23
C PRO A 43 16.74 14.94 -16.68
N ALA A 44 16.54 14.86 -15.35
CA ALA A 44 16.27 13.60 -14.69
C ALA A 44 15.20 12.84 -15.50
N PRO A 45 15.37 11.52 -15.73
CA PRO A 45 14.35 10.76 -16.42
C PRO A 45 13.01 11.02 -15.72
N PRO A 46 11.91 11.18 -16.48
CA PRO A 46 10.61 11.40 -15.87
C PRO A 46 10.39 10.32 -14.82
N PRO A 47 9.86 10.67 -13.63
CA PRO A 47 9.59 9.67 -12.61
C PRO A 47 8.81 8.54 -13.27
N GLY A 48 9.36 7.33 -13.23
CA GLY A 48 8.67 6.14 -13.73
C GLY A 48 7.28 6.05 -13.09
N PRO A 49 6.32 5.34 -13.71
CA PRO A 49 4.97 5.22 -13.17
C PRO A 49 5.06 4.83 -11.69
N MET A 50 4.66 5.76 -10.83
CA MET A 50 4.71 5.58 -9.38
C MET A 50 3.85 4.35 -9.05
N GLU A 51 4.48 3.29 -8.56
CA GLU A 51 3.77 2.08 -8.16
C GLU A 51 2.79 2.47 -7.06
N ARG A 52 1.49 2.19 -7.26
CA ARG A 52 0.49 2.55 -6.24
C ARG A 52 0.73 1.69 -5.01
N PRO A 53 0.62 2.26 -3.80
CA PRO A 53 0.75 1.46 -2.59
C PRO A 53 -0.40 0.45 -2.51
N ASP A 54 -0.15 -0.69 -1.88
CA ASP A 54 -1.18 -1.71 -1.64
C ASP A 54 -2.35 -1.18 -0.80
N VAL A 55 -2.05 -0.24 0.12
CA VAL A 55 -3.02 0.46 0.95
C VAL A 55 -2.79 1.95 0.84
N GLU A 56 -3.83 2.66 0.39
CA GLU A 56 -3.88 4.11 0.39
C GLU A 56 -4.54 4.61 1.68
N MET A 57 -4.07 5.74 2.22
CA MET A 57 -4.57 6.28 3.48
C MET A 57 -5.15 7.68 3.29
N ASP A 58 -6.38 7.88 3.74
CA ASP A 58 -7.03 9.18 3.89
C ASP A 58 -7.06 9.55 5.38
N ILE A 59 -6.48 10.70 5.75
CA ILE A 59 -6.48 11.20 7.13
C ILE A 59 -7.40 12.41 7.22
N ARG A 60 -8.50 12.27 7.95
CA ARG A 60 -9.46 13.36 8.21
C ARG A 60 -9.26 13.95 9.58
N THR A 61 -9.18 15.27 9.66
CA THR A 61 -9.18 15.95 10.96
C THR A 61 -10.62 16.23 11.39
N VAL A 62 -10.98 15.78 12.59
CA VAL A 62 -12.30 15.99 13.18
C VAL A 62 -12.17 16.70 14.52
N ASN A 63 -13.15 17.56 14.82
CA ASN A 63 -13.13 18.36 16.04
C ASN A 63 -14.04 17.75 17.11
N GLY A 64 -13.49 17.54 18.30
CA GLY A 64 -14.24 17.14 19.49
C GLY A 64 -14.67 15.66 19.53
N PRO A 65 -15.10 15.18 20.72
CA PRO A 65 -15.32 13.75 20.98
C PRO A 65 -16.52 13.15 20.24
N SER A 66 -17.49 13.96 19.84
CA SER A 66 -18.72 13.50 19.17
C SER A 66 -18.44 12.92 17.79
N ALA A 67 -17.38 13.38 17.11
CA ALA A 67 -16.99 12.88 15.80
C ALA A 67 -16.51 11.41 15.83
N LEU A 68 -16.07 10.91 16.99
CA LEU A 68 -15.67 9.51 17.14
C LEU A 68 -16.84 8.54 16.97
N ALA A 69 -18.03 8.92 17.42
CA ALA A 69 -19.22 8.07 17.34
C ALA A 69 -19.70 7.83 15.90
N SER A 70 -19.31 8.70 14.95
CA SER A 70 -19.63 8.58 13.54
C SER A 70 -18.62 7.78 12.72
N ILE A 71 -17.46 7.42 13.28
CA ILE A 71 -16.44 6.67 12.55
C ILE A 71 -16.80 5.19 12.58
N ARG A 72 -17.55 4.76 11.56
CA ARG A 72 -17.81 3.33 11.32
C ARG A 72 -17.15 2.80 10.06
N ARG A 73 -16.84 3.67 9.10
CA ARG A 73 -16.17 3.33 7.85
C ARG A 73 -14.67 3.50 8.04
N VAL A 74 -13.97 2.40 8.28
CA VAL A 74 -12.53 2.39 8.55
C VAL A 74 -11.76 1.94 7.32
N TRP A 75 -12.28 0.93 6.63
CA TRP A 75 -11.65 0.39 5.44
C TRP A 75 -12.61 0.43 4.25
N GLU A 76 -12.05 0.60 3.06
CA GLU A 76 -12.77 0.35 1.82
C GLU A 76 -11.95 -0.56 0.91
N ILE A 77 -12.55 -1.67 0.49
CA ILE A 77 -11.98 -2.55 -0.51
C ILE A 77 -12.71 -2.26 -1.82
N TRP A 78 -12.01 -1.66 -2.76
CA TRP A 78 -12.56 -1.29 -4.06
C TRP A 78 -12.31 -2.42 -5.05
N THR A 79 -13.35 -2.77 -5.80
CA THR A 79 -13.25 -3.59 -7.00
C THR A 79 -13.73 -2.78 -8.21
N LYS A 80 -13.77 -3.41 -9.39
CA LYS A 80 -14.24 -2.74 -10.61
C LYS A 80 -15.63 -2.11 -10.47
N ASN A 81 -16.55 -2.79 -9.78
CA ASN A 81 -17.97 -2.41 -9.77
C ASN A 81 -18.50 -2.09 -8.38
N ARG A 82 -17.74 -2.37 -7.30
CA ARG A 82 -18.25 -2.26 -5.93
C ARG A 82 -17.20 -1.77 -4.96
N VAL A 83 -17.66 -1.16 -3.89
CA VAL A 83 -16.87 -0.83 -2.71
C VAL A 83 -17.41 -1.61 -1.52
N TYR A 84 -16.56 -2.40 -0.89
CA TYR A 84 -16.88 -3.08 0.37
C TYR A 84 -16.34 -2.24 1.52
N VAL A 85 -17.24 -1.67 2.31
CA VAL A 85 -16.89 -0.82 3.44
C VAL A 85 -16.84 -1.67 4.70
N LEU A 86 -15.73 -1.59 5.42
CA LEU A 86 -15.51 -2.35 6.65
C LEU A 86 -15.35 -1.44 7.87
N ASP A 87 -15.75 -1.98 9.02
CA ASP A 87 -15.43 -1.42 10.33
C ASP A 87 -14.01 -1.78 10.79
N SER A 88 -13.62 -1.31 11.98
CA SER A 88 -12.31 -1.59 12.59
C SER A 88 -12.09 -3.08 12.89
N SER A 89 -13.16 -3.87 13.01
CA SER A 89 -13.11 -5.31 13.26
C SER A 89 -13.14 -6.13 11.96
N MET A 90 -12.90 -5.46 10.83
CA MET A 90 -12.85 -6.03 9.49
C MET A 90 -14.19 -6.63 9.03
N ARG A 91 -15.32 -6.26 9.64
CA ARG A 91 -16.65 -6.71 9.20
C ARG A 91 -17.18 -5.77 8.13
N CYS A 92 -17.70 -6.35 7.05
CA CYS A 92 -18.37 -5.59 6.01
C CYS A 92 -19.71 -5.08 6.53
N ILE A 93 -19.82 -3.76 6.65
CA ILE A 93 -21.02 -3.08 7.15
C ILE A 93 -21.87 -2.49 6.02
N GLU A 94 -21.28 -2.33 4.83
CA GLU A 94 -21.94 -1.72 3.69
C GLU A 94 -21.26 -2.14 2.38
N VAL A 95 -22.06 -2.32 1.33
CA VAL A 95 -21.58 -2.60 -0.03
C VAL A 95 -22.18 -1.57 -0.97
N ILE A 96 -21.36 -0.80 -1.65
CA ILE A 96 -21.80 0.28 -2.55
C ILE A 96 -21.56 -0.18 -3.98
N ASP A 97 -22.58 -0.06 -4.83
CA ASP A 97 -22.45 -0.25 -6.27
C ASP A 97 -21.88 1.02 -6.92
N LEU A 98 -20.76 0.90 -7.63
CA LEU A 98 -20.05 2.06 -8.19
C LEU A 98 -20.76 2.68 -9.39
N ALA A 99 -21.61 1.93 -10.10
CA ALA A 99 -22.34 2.47 -11.25
C ALA A 99 -23.50 3.37 -10.79
N THR A 100 -24.14 3.01 -9.67
CA THR A 100 -25.32 3.73 -9.15
C THR A 100 -25.00 4.64 -7.96
N GLY A 101 -23.89 4.40 -7.26
CA GLY A 101 -23.56 5.04 -5.99
C GLY A 101 -24.43 4.59 -4.80
N VAL A 102 -25.31 3.60 -4.99
CA VAL A 102 -26.29 3.18 -3.99
C VAL A 102 -25.74 2.04 -3.14
N ALA A 103 -25.98 2.12 -1.84
CA ALA A 103 -25.66 1.06 -0.89
C ALA A 103 -26.66 -0.11 -0.96
N ASN A 104 -26.15 -1.32 -1.15
CA ASN A 104 -26.91 -2.57 -1.08
C ASN A 104 -26.83 -3.17 0.33
N LYS A 105 -27.89 -2.95 1.13
CA LYS A 105 -27.98 -3.40 2.52
C LYS A 105 -28.22 -4.91 2.68
N GLU A 106 -28.69 -5.58 1.63
CA GLU A 106 -29.01 -7.02 1.65
C GLU A 106 -27.90 -7.85 0.98
N HIS A 107 -26.77 -7.23 0.67
CA HIS A 107 -25.67 -7.92 0.00
C HIS A 107 -25.14 -9.10 0.85
N PRO A 108 -24.84 -10.28 0.28
CA PRO A 108 -24.42 -11.46 1.04
C PRO A 108 -23.21 -11.24 1.97
N PHE A 109 -22.30 -10.35 1.58
CA PHE A 109 -21.12 -9.98 2.38
C PHE A 109 -21.43 -9.11 3.61
N ILE A 110 -22.63 -8.53 3.73
CA ILE A 110 -22.97 -7.76 4.94
C ILE A 110 -22.87 -8.66 6.18
N GLY A 111 -22.12 -8.20 7.16
CA GLY A 111 -21.76 -8.89 8.40
C GLY A 111 -20.62 -9.91 8.26
N ALA A 112 -20.15 -10.21 7.05
CA ALA A 112 -19.00 -11.09 6.84
C ALA A 112 -17.70 -10.36 7.19
N ARG A 113 -16.73 -11.09 7.76
CA ARG A 113 -15.41 -10.55 8.12
C ARG A 113 -14.42 -10.77 6.98
N CYS A 114 -13.69 -9.73 6.60
CA CYS A 114 -12.56 -9.85 5.67
C CYS A 114 -11.43 -10.64 6.34
N ALA A 115 -10.98 -11.69 5.69
CA ALA A 115 -9.89 -12.57 6.13
C ALA A 115 -8.56 -12.25 5.44
N GLY A 116 -8.57 -11.47 4.35
CA GLY A 116 -7.37 -11.13 3.58
C GLY A 116 -7.63 -11.18 2.08
N GLY A 117 -6.57 -11.45 1.30
CA GLY A 117 -6.63 -11.61 -0.14
C GLY A 117 -6.03 -12.93 -0.62
N ARG A 118 -6.47 -13.36 -1.80
CA ARG A 118 -5.91 -14.51 -2.51
C ARG A 118 -5.63 -14.17 -3.96
N ASN A 119 -4.42 -14.46 -4.42
CA ASN A 119 -4.03 -14.32 -5.82
C ASN A 119 -3.63 -15.67 -6.42
N HIS A 120 -4.57 -16.29 -7.14
CA HIS A 120 -4.32 -17.58 -7.80
C HIS A 120 -3.18 -17.57 -8.81
N ALA A 121 -3.00 -16.47 -9.54
CA ALA A 121 -1.97 -16.39 -10.58
C ALA A 121 -0.55 -16.38 -9.99
N LYS A 122 -0.40 -15.91 -8.76
CA LYS A 122 0.87 -15.83 -8.04
C LYS A 122 0.98 -16.88 -6.93
N SER A 123 -0.04 -17.74 -6.75
CA SER A 123 -0.16 -18.66 -5.61
C SER A 123 0.08 -17.98 -4.24
N GLU A 124 -0.44 -16.76 -4.10
CA GLU A 124 -0.13 -15.87 -2.96
C GLU A 124 -1.37 -15.62 -2.09
N LEU A 125 -1.15 -15.51 -0.79
CA LEU A 125 -2.13 -15.08 0.20
C LEU A 125 -1.63 -13.81 0.88
N SER A 126 -2.51 -12.82 1.03
CA SER A 126 -2.20 -11.58 1.75
C SER A 126 -3.07 -11.46 3.00
N PHE A 127 -2.46 -11.05 4.11
CA PHE A 127 -3.11 -10.91 5.42
C PHE A 127 -2.56 -9.68 6.16
N PRO A 128 -3.40 -8.87 6.85
CA PRO A 128 -4.85 -9.05 7.04
C PRO A 128 -5.70 -8.45 5.89
N LEU A 129 -5.07 -7.76 4.95
CA LEU A 129 -5.75 -7.05 3.86
C LEU A 129 -5.47 -7.71 2.51
N PRO A 130 -6.43 -7.62 1.58
CA PRO A 130 -6.17 -8.01 0.19
C PRO A 130 -5.24 -7.01 -0.49
N ALA A 131 -4.27 -7.48 -1.26
CA ALA A 131 -3.49 -6.64 -2.15
C ALA A 131 -4.29 -6.31 -3.44
N PRO A 132 -4.07 -5.14 -4.09
CA PRO A 132 -4.56 -4.90 -5.44
C PRO A 132 -4.18 -6.05 -6.41
N GLY A 133 -5.11 -6.42 -7.29
CA GLY A 133 -4.97 -7.59 -8.18
C GLY A 133 -5.29 -8.95 -7.54
N SER A 134 -5.52 -9.02 -6.22
CA SER A 134 -6.04 -10.21 -5.55
C SER A 134 -7.56 -10.24 -5.49
N GLU A 135 -8.16 -11.37 -5.10
CA GLU A 135 -9.56 -11.46 -4.68
C GLU A 135 -9.63 -11.25 -3.17
N ALA A 136 -10.54 -10.40 -2.68
CA ALA A 136 -10.76 -10.30 -1.23
C ALA A 136 -11.55 -11.50 -0.73
N VAL A 137 -11.11 -12.09 0.37
CA VAL A 137 -11.73 -13.27 0.98
C VAL A 137 -12.52 -12.84 2.20
N PHE A 138 -13.80 -13.19 2.23
CA PHE A 138 -14.70 -12.95 3.36
C PHE A 138 -15.15 -14.25 3.98
N GLN A 139 -15.20 -14.28 5.30
CA GLN A 139 -15.74 -15.36 6.10
C GLN A 139 -17.05 -14.94 6.76
N LYS A 140 -18.07 -15.80 6.67
CA LYS A 140 -19.34 -15.63 7.38
C LYS A 140 -19.63 -16.91 8.15
N VAL A 141 -19.98 -16.76 9.43
CA VAL A 141 -20.43 -17.89 10.24
C VAL A 141 -21.92 -18.10 9.97
N GLU A 142 -22.29 -19.29 9.50
CA GLU A 142 -23.67 -19.70 9.27
C GLU A 142 -24.05 -20.81 10.25
N GLY A 143 -25.26 -20.71 10.84
CA GLY A 143 -25.86 -21.76 11.68
C GLY A 143 -24.96 -22.25 12.83
N SER A 144 -24.84 -23.58 12.95
CA SER A 144 -24.11 -24.29 14.02
C SER A 144 -22.58 -24.20 13.88
N ASN A 145 -22.05 -22.99 13.68
CA ASN A 145 -20.62 -22.67 13.62
C ASN A 145 -19.89 -23.10 12.32
N ARG A 146 -20.61 -23.23 11.20
CA ARG A 146 -19.95 -23.50 9.90
C ARG A 146 -19.44 -22.19 9.32
N VAL A 147 -18.15 -22.14 8.96
CA VAL A 147 -17.54 -21.00 8.30
C VAL A 147 -17.70 -21.16 6.80
N LYS A 148 -18.40 -20.20 6.18
CA LYS A 148 -18.50 -20.08 4.73
C LYS A 148 -17.53 -19.02 4.24
N LEU A 149 -16.68 -19.40 3.29
CA LEU A 149 -15.81 -18.47 2.59
C LEU A 149 -16.47 -18.01 1.30
N SER A 150 -16.29 -16.74 0.98
CA SER A 150 -16.79 -16.14 -0.25
C SER A 150 -15.78 -15.09 -0.72
N VAL A 151 -15.63 -14.95 -2.04
CA VAL A 151 -14.59 -14.10 -2.62
C VAL A 151 -15.19 -13.01 -3.50
N THR A 152 -14.52 -11.88 -3.56
CA THR A 152 -14.90 -10.78 -4.46
C THR A 152 -14.29 -10.96 -5.84
N SER A 153 -14.72 -10.11 -6.79
CA SER A 153 -13.89 -9.82 -7.97
C SER A 153 -12.56 -9.17 -7.56
N LYS A 154 -11.67 -9.00 -8.53
CA LYS A 154 -10.35 -8.39 -8.34
C LYS A 154 -10.43 -7.03 -7.63
N VAL A 155 -9.64 -6.91 -6.56
CA VAL A 155 -9.41 -5.68 -5.83
C VAL A 155 -8.57 -4.76 -6.70
N VAL A 156 -8.95 -3.50 -6.76
CA VAL A 156 -8.24 -2.47 -7.53
C VAL A 156 -7.56 -1.45 -6.62
N ARG A 157 -8.06 -1.29 -5.40
CA ARG A 157 -7.59 -0.31 -4.42
C ARG A 157 -8.07 -0.70 -3.03
N VAL A 158 -7.25 -0.45 -2.01
CA VAL A 158 -7.66 -0.54 -0.60
C VAL A 158 -7.43 0.82 0.04
N MET A 159 -8.46 1.35 0.70
CA MET A 159 -8.40 2.61 1.43
C MET A 159 -8.48 2.37 2.92
N PHE A 160 -7.62 3.05 3.68
CA PHE A 160 -7.72 3.22 5.11
C PHE A 160 -8.15 4.65 5.44
N HIS A 161 -9.23 4.78 6.19
CA HIS A 161 -9.75 6.07 6.65
C HIS A 161 -9.35 6.28 8.11
N ALA A 162 -8.26 7.03 8.31
CA ALA A 162 -7.82 7.45 9.63
C ALA A 162 -8.49 8.76 10.02
N SER A 163 -8.87 8.89 11.28
CA SER A 163 -9.38 10.16 11.82
C SER A 163 -8.44 10.69 12.89
N ARG A 164 -8.01 11.94 12.73
CA ARG A 164 -7.28 12.70 13.74
C ARG A 164 -8.26 13.56 14.51
N VAL A 165 -8.49 13.23 15.77
CA VAL A 165 -9.40 13.99 16.63
C VAL A 165 -8.64 15.09 17.35
N ARG A 166 -9.06 16.34 17.19
CA ARG A 166 -8.59 17.46 18.01
C ARG A 166 -9.44 17.56 19.27
N ILE A 167 -8.79 17.50 20.42
CA ILE A 167 -9.40 17.56 21.75
C ILE A 167 -8.61 18.52 22.64
N GLN A 168 -9.26 19.07 23.66
CA GLN A 168 -8.56 19.79 24.73
C GLN A 168 -7.86 18.78 25.65
N GLN A 169 -6.73 19.19 26.25
CA GLN A 169 -5.86 18.30 27.01
C GLN A 169 -6.55 17.68 28.23
N ASP A 170 -7.39 18.46 28.92
CA ASP A 170 -8.21 18.03 30.05
C ASP A 170 -9.29 16.99 29.68
N GLN A 171 -9.57 16.81 28.39
CA GLN A 171 -10.55 15.85 27.89
C GLN A 171 -9.92 14.54 27.39
N ALA A 172 -8.59 14.43 27.35
CA ALA A 172 -7.89 13.31 26.73
C ALA A 172 -8.29 11.95 27.31
N ASP A 173 -8.23 11.80 28.64
CA ASP A 173 -8.50 10.50 29.29
C ASP A 173 -9.95 10.05 29.09
N ARG A 174 -10.90 10.98 29.14
CA ARG A 174 -12.32 10.69 28.88
C ARG A 174 -12.55 10.25 27.44
N VAL A 175 -11.85 10.84 26.49
CA VAL A 175 -11.94 10.50 25.06
C VAL A 175 -11.34 9.13 24.80
N TRP A 176 -10.18 8.83 25.38
CA TRP A 176 -9.55 7.51 25.27
C TRP A 176 -10.42 6.39 25.84
N GLY A 177 -11.02 6.60 27.02
CA GLY A 177 -11.95 5.61 27.60
C GLY A 177 -13.15 5.32 26.70
N LYS A 178 -13.60 6.29 25.89
CA LYS A 178 -14.63 6.06 24.88
C LYS A 178 -14.14 5.34 23.64
N ILE A 179 -12.86 5.37 23.29
CA ILE A 179 -12.33 4.68 22.10
C ILE A 179 -12.07 3.20 22.43
N SER A 180 -11.47 2.92 23.58
CA SER A 180 -11.05 1.56 23.98
C SER A 180 -12.21 0.61 24.30
N THR A 181 -13.42 1.14 24.52
CA THR A 181 -14.60 0.33 24.89
C THR A 181 -15.41 -0.16 23.68
N TRP A 182 -15.09 0.25 22.44
CA TRP A 182 -15.81 -0.15 21.21
C TRP A 182 -15.15 -1.31 20.43
N GLY A 183 -14.16 -1.98 21.02
CA GLY A 183 -13.47 -3.14 20.45
C GLY A 183 -14.28 -4.43 20.55
#